data_AF-A0A6A5JV18-F1
#
_entry.id   AF-A0A6A5JV18-F1
#
_cell.length_a   1.000
_cell.length_b   1.000
_cell.length_c   1.000
_cell.angle_alpha   90.00
_cell.angle_beta   90.00
_cell.angle_gamma   90.00
#
_symmetry.space_group_name_H-M   'P 1'
#
loop_
_entity.id
_entity.type
_entity.pdbx_description
1 polymer ?
#
loop_
_entity_poly.entity_id
_entity_poly.type
_entity_poly.pdbx_seq_one_letter_code
_entity_poly.pdbx_strand_id
1 'polypeptide(L)'
;PALERRETPPPPSIVIPFGRDKDFVERGTILGNIEKRCAAPDSRTALVGLGGVGKSQLAIEHAYRMHKQSPETWVFWVHASNAARFEQSFRDIADRVKIAGRRDPQANIFKLVHNWLCDCKQRWLLVLDNVDDARFLLENPATQSKTVSQPLREHLPHCECGSILITTRNKEAALKLVNQRDVVSVDAMDEAQALALFEKKLGAQGDGGDVAQLAVALEYMPLAIVQAAAYISQRAHRYPVAKYLEEFRKSERKRSSLLSYDDGQLHRDWEAKNSIVVTWQISFEYIQQTRPSAADLLSLMSFFDRQGIPEALLQGQDSQRVAQRSQKEPEHDIWESDEEDSASQSSVGDDQFEGDIVALRNFCFVSVDTSSTSFEMHALVQLATRKWLEDNSKLERWKKQFISNLCAAFPTGEYENWVACQALYAHAKAAIGQQPKDESSIAEWATLLYRAAWYAWMKGSVADAEFLATKAMKARKKVLGQEHEETLWSVAMVGLAYKLGGRWDDAEKLFVQ
;
A
#
# COMPACT_ATOMS: atom_id res chain seq x y z
N PRO A 1 -48.83 9.75 23.47
CA PRO A 1 -48.00 9.88 22.26
C PRO A 1 -48.87 9.79 21.00
N ALA A 2 -48.97 10.88 20.23
CA ALA A 2 -49.72 10.87 18.98
C ALA A 2 -49.13 9.82 18.02
N LEU A 3 -49.96 8.90 17.52
CA LEU A 3 -49.58 7.93 16.49
C LEU A 3 -49.02 8.70 15.29
N GLU A 4 -47.71 8.57 15.06
CA GLU A 4 -47.03 9.17 13.92
C GLU A 4 -47.72 8.66 12.65
N ARG A 5 -48.35 9.56 11.87
CA ARG A 5 -49.03 9.18 10.63
C ARG A 5 -47.98 8.63 9.65
N ARG A 6 -48.22 7.43 9.12
CA ARG A 6 -47.40 6.84 8.07
C ARG A 6 -47.43 7.76 6.84
N GLU A 7 -46.30 8.37 6.53
CA GLU A 7 -46.13 9.13 5.29
C GLU A 7 -45.93 8.16 4.12
N THR A 8 -46.42 8.51 2.94
CA THR A 8 -46.21 7.72 1.73
C THR A 8 -44.74 7.84 1.31
N PRO A 9 -44.01 6.73 1.09
CA PRO A 9 -42.65 6.77 0.59
C PRO A 9 -42.60 7.45 -0.78
N PRO A 10 -41.54 8.24 -1.08
CA PRO A 10 -41.32 8.74 -2.44
C PRO A 10 -41.08 7.57 -3.42
N PRO A 11 -41.20 7.80 -4.74
CA PRO A 11 -40.86 6.79 -5.72
C PRO A 11 -39.37 6.40 -5.62
N PRO A 12 -39.00 5.19 -6.09
CA PRO A 12 -37.61 4.74 -6.14
C PRO A 12 -36.69 5.79 -6.74
N SER A 13 -35.57 6.04 -6.07
CA SER A 13 -34.59 7.03 -6.50
C SER A 13 -33.17 6.59 -6.17
N ILE A 14 -32.23 7.13 -6.93
CA ILE A 14 -30.81 7.01 -6.69
C ILE A 14 -30.37 8.05 -5.64
N VAL A 15 -29.88 7.58 -4.50
CA VAL A 15 -29.42 8.43 -3.38
C VAL A 15 -27.92 8.22 -3.22
N ILE A 16 -27.16 8.89 -4.07
CA ILE A 16 -25.69 8.90 -4.04
C ILE A 16 -25.24 10.35 -3.90
N PRO A 17 -24.31 10.67 -2.98
CA PRO A 17 -23.84 12.03 -2.78
C PRO A 17 -22.91 12.53 -3.91
N PHE A 18 -22.64 11.71 -4.91
CA PHE A 18 -21.68 11.97 -5.98
C PHE A 18 -22.37 11.95 -7.35
N GLY A 19 -22.08 12.96 -8.17
CA GLY A 19 -22.48 12.95 -9.58
C GLY A 19 -21.73 11.86 -10.36
N ARG A 20 -22.37 11.33 -11.42
CA ARG A 20 -21.73 10.39 -12.35
C ARG A 20 -20.53 11.05 -13.02
N ASP A 21 -19.37 10.40 -12.97
CA ASP A 21 -18.16 10.88 -13.64
C ASP A 21 -18.27 10.70 -15.16
N LYS A 22 -18.21 11.80 -15.91
CA LYS A 22 -18.25 11.77 -17.38
C LYS A 22 -16.92 11.27 -17.97
N ASP A 23 -15.84 11.39 -17.21
CA ASP A 23 -14.51 10.99 -17.62
C ASP A 23 -14.18 9.57 -17.17
N PHE A 24 -15.14 8.82 -16.62
CA PHE A 24 -14.93 7.45 -16.17
C PHE A 24 -14.31 6.58 -17.26
N VAL A 25 -13.27 5.82 -16.92
CA VAL A 25 -12.61 4.87 -17.82
C VAL A 25 -13.00 3.46 -17.42
N GLU A 26 -13.53 2.71 -18.39
CA GLU A 26 -13.91 1.31 -18.23
C GLU A 26 -12.72 0.45 -17.81
N ARG A 27 -12.94 -0.41 -16.80
CA ARG A 27 -11.92 -1.29 -16.22
C ARG A 27 -12.10 -2.74 -16.69
N GLY A 28 -12.14 -2.94 -18.01
CA GLY A 28 -12.30 -4.25 -18.62
C GLY A 28 -13.53 -5.02 -18.11
N THR A 29 -13.32 -6.24 -17.62
CA THR A 29 -14.40 -7.13 -17.16
C THR A 29 -14.88 -6.85 -15.73
N ILE A 30 -14.24 -5.94 -14.98
CA ILE A 30 -14.54 -5.74 -13.55
C ILE A 30 -15.99 -5.30 -13.35
N LEU A 31 -16.48 -4.31 -14.09
CA LEU A 31 -17.86 -3.85 -13.97
C LEU A 31 -18.86 -4.95 -14.36
N GLY A 32 -18.60 -5.70 -15.43
CA GLY A 32 -19.43 -6.84 -15.81
C GLY A 32 -19.47 -7.94 -14.73
N ASN A 33 -18.35 -8.17 -14.04
CA ASN A 33 -18.29 -9.10 -12.91
C ASN A 33 -19.12 -8.59 -11.71
N ILE A 34 -19.06 -7.30 -11.40
CA ILE A 34 -19.87 -6.68 -10.34
C ILE A 34 -21.36 -6.81 -10.69
N GLU A 35 -21.74 -6.42 -11.91
CA GLU A 35 -23.12 -6.51 -12.41
C GLU A 35 -23.66 -7.93 -12.31
N LYS A 36 -22.89 -8.93 -12.77
CA LYS A 36 -23.29 -10.33 -12.71
C LYS A 36 -23.50 -10.83 -11.27
N ARG A 37 -22.65 -10.39 -10.33
CA ARG A 37 -22.73 -10.81 -8.92
C ARG A 37 -23.89 -10.12 -8.20
N CYS A 38 -24.03 -8.81 -8.37
CA CYS A 38 -25.11 -8.02 -7.78
C CYS A 38 -26.50 -8.35 -8.38
N ALA A 39 -26.55 -8.95 -9.57
CA ALA A 39 -27.80 -9.42 -10.16
C ALA A 39 -28.42 -10.60 -9.38
N ALA A 40 -27.60 -11.43 -8.73
CA ALA A 40 -28.07 -12.59 -7.98
C ALA A 40 -28.94 -12.17 -6.75
N PRO A 41 -29.95 -12.97 -6.38
CA PRO A 41 -30.74 -12.73 -5.18
C PRO A 41 -29.86 -12.80 -3.93
N ASP A 42 -30.12 -11.92 -2.96
CA ASP A 42 -29.38 -11.85 -1.68
C ASP A 42 -27.85 -11.76 -1.87
N SER A 43 -27.42 -11.00 -2.88
CA SER A 43 -26.02 -10.90 -3.23
C SER A 43 -25.27 -9.90 -2.35
N ARG A 44 -24.10 -10.31 -1.87
CA ARG A 44 -23.15 -9.42 -1.18
C ARG A 44 -21.82 -9.52 -1.90
N THR A 45 -21.34 -8.41 -2.47
CA THR A 45 -20.08 -8.35 -3.21
C THR A 45 -19.15 -7.34 -2.55
N ALA A 46 -17.87 -7.67 -2.41
CA ALA A 46 -16.87 -6.75 -1.87
C ALA A 46 -15.80 -6.42 -2.90
N LEU A 47 -15.56 -5.13 -3.14
CA LEU A 47 -14.44 -4.61 -3.90
C LEU A 47 -13.27 -4.38 -2.95
N VAL A 48 -12.17 -5.09 -3.16
CA VAL A 48 -10.96 -5.03 -2.32
C VAL A 48 -9.79 -4.57 -3.16
N GLY A 49 -8.93 -3.72 -2.60
CA GLY A 49 -7.73 -3.25 -3.29
C GLY A 49 -7.10 -2.05 -2.60
N LEU A 50 -5.93 -1.64 -3.08
CA LEU A 50 -5.17 -0.54 -2.50
C LEU A 50 -5.94 0.78 -2.49
N GLY A 51 -5.62 1.67 -1.53
CA GLY A 51 -6.17 3.03 -1.50
C GLY A 51 -5.86 3.78 -2.81
N GLY A 52 -6.86 4.46 -3.40
CA GLY A 52 -6.69 5.23 -4.64
C GLY A 52 -6.86 4.46 -5.95
N VAL A 53 -7.12 3.15 -5.89
CA VAL A 53 -7.26 2.28 -7.08
C VAL A 53 -8.59 2.42 -7.84
N GLY A 54 -9.55 3.17 -7.28
CA GLY A 54 -10.84 3.48 -7.94
C GLY A 54 -12.05 2.62 -7.53
N LYS A 55 -11.99 1.88 -6.41
CA LYS A 55 -13.11 1.06 -5.91
C LYS A 55 -14.43 1.84 -5.78
N SER A 56 -14.41 2.99 -5.12
CA SER A 56 -15.61 3.82 -4.94
C SER A 56 -16.13 4.36 -6.28
N GLN A 57 -15.25 4.65 -7.25
CA GLN A 57 -15.66 5.06 -8.60
C GLN A 57 -16.34 3.92 -9.37
N LEU A 58 -15.86 2.68 -9.22
CA LEU A 58 -16.53 1.49 -9.77
C LEU A 58 -17.92 1.30 -9.15
N ALA A 59 -18.06 1.49 -7.83
CA ALA A 59 -19.34 1.40 -7.14
C ALA A 59 -20.33 2.49 -7.60
N ILE A 60 -19.86 3.73 -7.76
CA ILE A 60 -20.66 4.85 -8.28
C ILE A 60 -21.14 4.53 -9.69
N GLU A 61 -20.24 4.13 -10.60
CA GLU A 61 -20.61 3.84 -11.99
C GLU A 61 -21.58 2.65 -12.08
N HIS A 62 -21.35 1.59 -11.31
CA HIS A 62 -22.28 0.46 -11.23
C HIS A 62 -23.68 0.90 -10.78
N ALA A 63 -23.76 1.72 -9.74
CA ALA A 63 -25.03 2.20 -9.21
C ALA A 63 -25.82 3.05 -10.23
N TYR A 64 -25.12 3.92 -10.98
CA TYR A 64 -25.73 4.68 -12.07
C TYR A 64 -26.20 3.79 -13.23
N ARG A 65 -25.44 2.76 -13.61
CA ARG A 65 -25.85 1.80 -14.64
C ARG A 65 -27.08 1.02 -14.23
N MET A 66 -27.09 0.51 -13.01
CA MET A 66 -28.19 -0.28 -12.48
C MET A 66 -29.48 0.55 -12.44
N HIS A 67 -29.42 1.79 -11.95
CA HIS A 67 -30.60 2.66 -11.93
C HIS A 67 -31.06 3.04 -13.35
N LYS A 68 -30.15 3.21 -14.31
CA LYS A 68 -30.52 3.45 -15.72
C LYS A 68 -31.22 2.25 -16.36
N GLN A 69 -30.77 1.03 -16.05
CA GLN A 69 -31.35 -0.21 -16.56
C GLN A 69 -32.68 -0.56 -15.86
N SER A 70 -32.82 -0.20 -14.60
CA SER A 70 -34.02 -0.46 -13.79
C SER A 70 -34.34 0.77 -12.93
N PRO A 71 -35.09 1.75 -13.47
CA PRO A 71 -35.43 2.99 -12.77
C PRO A 71 -36.24 2.78 -11.48
N GLU A 72 -36.86 1.61 -11.32
CA GLU A 72 -37.62 1.21 -10.14
C GLU A 72 -36.74 0.71 -8.99
N THR A 73 -35.43 0.58 -9.20
CA THR A 73 -34.48 0.11 -8.18
C THR A 73 -34.02 1.27 -7.30
N TRP A 74 -34.12 1.07 -5.98
CA TRP A 74 -33.53 1.98 -5.00
C TRP A 74 -32.02 1.83 -4.95
N VAL A 75 -31.31 2.95 -4.78
CA VAL A 75 -29.88 2.93 -4.49
C VAL A 75 -29.61 3.78 -3.27
N PHE A 76 -28.97 3.19 -2.27
CA PHE A 76 -28.57 3.86 -1.05
C PHE A 76 -27.07 3.82 -0.90
N TRP A 77 -26.48 4.96 -0.53
CA TRP A 77 -25.07 5.09 -0.21
C TRP A 77 -24.88 5.24 1.29
N VAL A 78 -24.01 4.41 1.88
CA VAL A 78 -23.68 4.44 3.30
C VAL A 78 -22.18 4.66 3.45
N HIS A 79 -21.83 5.72 4.17
CA HIS A 79 -20.45 5.95 4.58
C HIS A 79 -20.12 5.06 5.77
N ALA A 80 -19.31 4.04 5.55
CA ALA A 80 -18.99 3.00 6.52
C ALA A 80 -17.55 3.09 7.04
N SER A 81 -16.96 4.29 7.01
CA SER A 81 -15.61 4.56 7.52
C SER A 81 -15.51 4.49 9.05
N ASN A 82 -16.61 4.74 9.77
CA ASN A 82 -16.72 4.58 11.21
C ASN A 82 -18.19 4.44 11.64
N ALA A 83 -18.42 4.08 12.91
CA ALA A 83 -19.75 3.86 13.48
C ALA A 83 -20.66 5.09 13.40
N ALA A 84 -20.15 6.30 13.66
CA ALA A 84 -20.95 7.52 13.68
C ALA A 84 -21.50 7.87 12.28
N ARG A 85 -20.65 7.77 11.24
CA ARG A 85 -21.07 8.01 9.85
C ARG A 85 -21.99 6.91 9.31
N PHE A 86 -21.77 5.68 9.75
CA PHE A 86 -22.63 4.56 9.42
C PHE A 86 -24.04 4.79 9.99
N GLU A 87 -24.16 5.17 11.27
CA GLU A 87 -25.44 5.51 11.90
C GLU A 87 -26.13 6.68 11.21
N GLN A 88 -25.39 7.77 10.93
CA GLN A 88 -25.94 8.94 10.25
C GLN A 88 -26.50 8.57 8.87
N SER A 89 -25.78 7.74 8.10
CA SER A 89 -26.25 7.28 6.79
C SER A 89 -27.56 6.48 6.90
N PHE A 90 -27.71 5.64 7.93
CA PHE A 90 -28.96 4.91 8.18
C PHE A 90 -30.12 5.85 8.57
N ARG A 91 -29.84 6.91 9.34
CA ARG A 91 -30.82 7.97 9.63
C ARG A 91 -31.26 8.68 8.35
N ASP A 92 -30.32 9.03 7.48
CA ASP A 92 -30.60 9.70 6.21
C ASP A 92 -31.46 8.81 5.29
N ILE A 93 -31.19 7.50 5.24
CA ILE A 93 -32.03 6.52 4.51
C ILE A 93 -33.44 6.49 5.09
N ALA A 94 -33.57 6.38 6.42
CA ALA A 94 -34.88 6.34 7.07
C ALA A 94 -35.70 7.61 6.83
N ASP A 95 -35.05 8.78 6.85
CA ASP A 95 -35.66 10.07 6.52
C ASP A 95 -36.09 10.16 5.07
N ARG A 96 -35.25 9.67 4.15
CA ARG A 96 -35.52 9.69 2.72
C ARG A 96 -36.73 8.82 2.35
N VAL A 97 -36.82 7.61 2.89
CA VAL A 97 -37.94 6.70 2.63
C VAL A 97 -39.12 6.90 3.58
N LYS A 98 -38.99 7.84 4.52
CA LYS A 98 -40.01 8.29 5.47
C LYS A 98 -40.54 7.20 6.39
N ILE A 99 -39.63 6.38 6.95
CA ILE A 99 -39.98 5.30 7.90
C ILE A 99 -40.68 5.89 9.14
N ALA A 100 -41.72 5.23 9.63
CA ALA A 100 -42.38 5.61 10.88
C ALA A 100 -41.47 5.32 12.09
N GLY A 101 -41.42 6.22 13.07
CA GLY A 101 -40.55 6.13 14.24
C GLY A 101 -39.14 6.69 14.04
N ARG A 102 -38.78 7.13 12.82
CA ARG A 102 -37.44 7.66 12.50
C ARG A 102 -37.05 8.92 13.29
N ARG A 103 -38.04 9.71 13.71
CA ARG A 103 -37.84 10.95 14.48
C ARG A 103 -37.65 10.72 15.97
N ASP A 104 -37.89 9.51 16.46
CA ASP A 104 -37.66 9.17 17.85
C ASP A 104 -36.14 8.96 18.08
N PRO A 105 -35.49 9.78 18.94
CA PRO A 105 -34.07 9.64 19.24
C PRO A 105 -33.72 8.29 19.89
N GLN A 106 -34.68 7.62 20.53
CA GLN A 106 -34.51 6.33 21.20
C GLN A 106 -34.80 5.14 20.28
N ALA A 107 -35.32 5.36 19.07
CA ALA A 107 -35.57 4.28 18.14
C ALA A 107 -34.26 3.66 17.64
N ASN A 108 -34.23 2.32 17.58
CA ASN A 108 -33.16 1.61 16.90
C ASN A 108 -33.32 1.81 15.38
N ILE A 109 -32.61 2.80 14.85
CA ILE A 109 -32.66 3.17 13.43
C ILE A 109 -32.27 2.02 12.51
N PHE A 110 -31.28 1.20 12.92
CA PHE A 110 -30.83 0.06 12.13
C PHE A 110 -31.93 -0.98 11.96
N LYS A 111 -32.67 -1.28 13.02
CA LYS A 111 -33.80 -2.22 12.96
C LYS A 111 -34.96 -1.68 12.12
N LEU A 112 -35.22 -0.37 12.18
CA LEU A 112 -36.25 0.26 11.35
C LEU A 112 -35.91 0.16 9.86
N VAL A 113 -34.68 0.51 9.48
CA VAL A 113 -34.22 0.42 8.09
C VAL A 113 -34.14 -1.03 7.62
N HIS A 114 -33.63 -1.94 8.45
CA HIS A 114 -33.59 -3.38 8.14
C HIS A 114 -34.98 -3.92 7.79
N ASN A 115 -35.97 -3.67 8.65
CA ASN A 115 -37.34 -4.14 8.42
C ASN A 115 -37.92 -3.55 7.13
N TRP A 116 -37.69 -2.25 6.87
CA TRP A 116 -38.14 -1.62 5.64
C TRP A 116 -37.50 -2.22 4.39
N LEU A 117 -36.19 -2.51 4.43
CA LEU A 117 -35.46 -3.13 3.31
C LEU A 117 -35.93 -4.57 3.05
N CYS A 118 -36.25 -5.34 4.10
CA CYS A 118 -36.81 -6.68 3.97
C CYS A 118 -38.24 -6.67 3.41
N ASP A 119 -39.07 -5.70 3.83
CA ASP A 119 -40.47 -5.57 3.38
C ASP A 119 -40.60 -4.87 2.01
N CYS A 120 -39.49 -4.38 1.44
CA CYS A 120 -39.48 -3.63 0.19
C CYS A 120 -39.84 -4.55 -0.99
N LYS A 121 -40.84 -4.16 -1.77
CA LYS A 121 -41.26 -4.89 -2.98
C LYS A 121 -40.38 -4.60 -4.19
N GLN A 122 -39.76 -3.43 -4.21
CA GLN A 122 -38.83 -3.01 -5.25
C GLN A 122 -37.43 -3.54 -4.97
N ARG A 123 -36.63 -3.70 -6.02
CA ARG A 123 -35.21 -4.02 -5.84
C ARG A 123 -34.49 -2.84 -5.19
N TRP A 124 -33.44 -3.16 -4.45
CA TRP A 124 -32.55 -2.15 -3.89
C TRP A 124 -31.08 -2.57 -3.93
N LEU A 125 -30.20 -1.58 -3.99
CA LEU A 125 -28.76 -1.70 -3.83
C LEU A 125 -28.33 -0.84 -2.65
N LEU A 126 -27.62 -1.46 -1.70
CA LEU A 126 -26.98 -0.77 -0.58
C LEU A 126 -25.47 -0.78 -0.79
N VAL A 127 -24.88 0.40 -1.02
CA VAL A 127 -23.42 0.55 -1.15
C VAL A 127 -22.83 0.94 0.21
N LEU A 128 -21.97 0.09 0.78
CA LEU A 128 -21.20 0.37 1.98
C LEU A 128 -19.79 0.81 1.58
N ASP A 129 -19.51 2.10 1.63
CA ASP A 129 -18.23 2.66 1.17
C ASP A 129 -17.22 2.83 2.31
N ASN A 130 -15.95 2.46 2.06
CA ASN A 130 -14.82 2.56 2.97
C ASN A 130 -14.94 1.72 4.26
N VAL A 131 -15.36 0.45 4.15
CA VAL A 131 -15.41 -0.49 5.29
C VAL A 131 -14.00 -1.01 5.64
N ASP A 132 -13.09 -0.11 6.02
CA ASP A 132 -11.68 -0.45 6.29
C ASP A 132 -11.49 -1.07 7.68
N ASP A 133 -12.31 -0.67 8.65
CA ASP A 133 -12.38 -1.23 10.00
C ASP A 133 -13.75 -1.90 10.22
N ALA A 134 -13.82 -3.22 10.05
CA ALA A 134 -15.08 -3.95 10.26
C ALA A 134 -15.42 -4.14 11.75
N ARG A 135 -14.53 -3.82 12.70
CA ARG A 135 -14.76 -4.11 14.13
C ARG A 135 -16.05 -3.50 14.65
N PHE A 136 -16.35 -2.25 14.30
CA PHE A 136 -17.59 -1.60 14.76
C PHE A 136 -18.87 -2.27 14.22
N LEU A 137 -18.79 -3.05 13.12
CA LEU A 137 -19.91 -3.81 12.59
C LEU A 137 -20.09 -5.17 13.27
N LEU A 138 -18.99 -5.74 13.76
CA LEU A 138 -18.92 -7.12 14.23
C LEU A 138 -18.92 -7.24 15.76
N GLU A 139 -18.34 -6.26 16.44
CA GLU A 139 -18.28 -6.22 17.90
C GLU A 139 -19.64 -5.78 18.48
N ASN A 140 -19.97 -6.35 19.65
CA ASN A 140 -21.17 -5.93 20.37
C ASN A 140 -20.94 -4.56 21.02
N PRO A 141 -21.86 -3.60 20.87
CA PRO A 141 -21.82 -2.32 21.60
C PRO A 141 -21.87 -2.47 23.13
N ALA A 142 -22.16 -3.68 23.63
CA ALA A 142 -22.38 -4.00 25.04
C ALA A 142 -21.16 -3.87 25.97
N THR A 143 -19.96 -3.55 25.46
CA THR A 143 -18.81 -3.24 26.32
C THR A 143 -18.95 -1.92 27.07
N GLN A 144 -19.93 -1.07 26.75
CA GLN A 144 -20.17 0.20 27.46
C GLN A 144 -21.60 0.40 28.02
N SER A 145 -22.56 -0.50 27.74
CA SER A 145 -23.94 -0.40 28.26
C SER A 145 -24.53 -1.78 28.55
N LYS A 146 -25.22 -1.91 29.70
CA LYS A 146 -25.82 -3.15 30.26
C LYS A 146 -26.98 -3.76 29.44
N THR A 147 -27.07 -3.47 28.14
CA THR A 147 -28.10 -4.03 27.26
C THR A 147 -27.44 -4.91 26.20
N VAL A 148 -27.89 -6.17 26.11
CA VAL A 148 -27.44 -7.12 25.08
C VAL A 148 -27.95 -6.62 23.73
N SER A 149 -27.12 -5.87 23.02
CA SER A 149 -27.36 -5.42 21.65
C SER A 149 -26.62 -6.35 20.71
N GLN A 150 -27.30 -6.82 19.65
CA GLN A 150 -26.68 -7.61 18.59
C GLN A 150 -25.70 -6.74 17.78
N PRO A 151 -24.68 -7.33 17.14
CA PRO A 151 -23.75 -6.59 16.28
C PRO A 151 -24.48 -5.85 15.15
N LEU A 152 -23.92 -4.74 14.67
CA LEU A 152 -24.55 -3.96 13.59
C LEU A 152 -24.65 -4.74 12.27
N ARG A 153 -23.74 -5.69 12.01
CA ARG A 153 -23.83 -6.58 10.84
C ARG A 153 -25.14 -7.36 10.77
N GLU A 154 -25.74 -7.70 11.90
CA GLU A 154 -27.00 -8.47 11.96
C GLU A 154 -28.20 -7.62 11.50
N HIS A 155 -28.02 -6.30 11.45
CA HIS A 155 -29.01 -5.37 10.89
C HIS A 155 -28.82 -5.13 9.39
N LEU A 156 -27.83 -5.77 8.75
CA LEU A 156 -27.73 -5.80 7.29
C LEU A 156 -28.64 -6.92 6.76
N PRO A 157 -29.69 -6.58 6.00
CA PRO A 157 -30.72 -7.55 5.61
C PRO A 157 -30.17 -8.64 4.70
N HIS A 158 -30.83 -9.81 4.77
CA HIS A 158 -30.71 -10.88 3.77
C HIS A 158 -32.07 -11.02 3.09
N CYS A 159 -32.18 -10.57 1.84
CA CYS A 159 -33.43 -10.67 1.10
C CYS A 159 -33.21 -10.74 -0.41
N GLU A 160 -34.12 -11.43 -1.10
CA GLU A 160 -34.03 -11.67 -2.55
C GLU A 160 -34.11 -10.38 -3.38
N CYS A 161 -34.82 -9.36 -2.86
CA CYS A 161 -34.96 -8.06 -3.50
C CYS A 161 -33.72 -7.18 -3.38
N GLY A 162 -32.77 -7.53 -2.51
CA GLY A 162 -31.63 -6.71 -2.12
C GLY A 162 -30.30 -7.16 -2.69
N SER A 163 -29.40 -6.20 -2.85
CA SER A 163 -27.97 -6.44 -3.10
C SER A 163 -27.12 -5.48 -2.28
N ILE A 164 -25.99 -5.96 -1.77
CA ILE A 164 -25.04 -5.15 -1.00
C ILE A 164 -23.71 -5.13 -1.73
N LEU A 165 -23.20 -3.93 -1.98
CA LEU A 165 -21.87 -3.70 -2.55
C LEU A 165 -20.98 -3.01 -1.53
N ILE A 166 -19.86 -3.64 -1.17
CA ILE A 166 -18.91 -3.13 -0.18
C ILE A 166 -17.66 -2.65 -0.87
N THR A 167 -17.12 -1.50 -0.48
CA THR A 167 -15.76 -1.08 -0.84
C THR A 167 -14.86 -1.09 0.40
N THR A 168 -13.67 -1.67 0.29
CA THR A 168 -12.71 -1.69 1.41
C THR A 168 -11.27 -1.81 0.92
N ARG A 169 -10.33 -1.25 1.67
CA ARG A 169 -8.89 -1.48 1.50
C ARG A 169 -8.40 -2.74 2.19
N ASN A 170 -9.22 -3.30 3.09
CA ASN A 170 -8.85 -4.41 3.96
C ASN A 170 -9.58 -5.70 3.53
N LYS A 171 -8.84 -6.65 2.98
CA LYS A 171 -9.36 -7.96 2.58
C LYS A 171 -9.95 -8.75 3.75
N GLU A 172 -9.37 -8.63 4.95
CA GLU A 172 -9.90 -9.30 6.14
C GLU A 172 -11.27 -8.76 6.52
N ALA A 173 -11.46 -7.44 6.44
CA ALA A 173 -12.74 -6.80 6.67
C ALA A 173 -13.81 -7.28 5.66
N ALA A 174 -13.43 -7.42 4.38
CA ALA A 174 -14.32 -7.99 3.36
C ALA A 174 -14.73 -9.43 3.69
N LEU A 175 -13.77 -10.29 4.05
CA LEU A 175 -14.03 -11.71 4.33
C LEU A 175 -14.88 -11.94 5.58
N LYS A 176 -14.96 -10.97 6.48
CA LYS A 176 -15.90 -10.98 7.62
C LYS A 176 -17.34 -10.63 7.23
N LEU A 177 -17.57 -10.11 6.02
CA LEU A 177 -18.86 -9.62 5.52
C LEU A 177 -19.38 -10.40 4.30
N VAL A 178 -18.48 -10.96 3.48
CA VAL A 178 -18.80 -11.72 2.27
C VAL A 178 -17.95 -12.98 2.15
N ASN A 179 -18.41 -13.96 1.37
CA ASN A 179 -17.61 -15.16 1.12
C ASN A 179 -16.41 -14.84 0.21
N GLN A 180 -15.35 -15.65 0.30
CA GLN A 180 -14.15 -15.49 -0.54
C GLN A 180 -14.45 -15.45 -2.04
N ARG A 181 -15.44 -16.23 -2.51
CA ARG A 181 -15.86 -16.25 -3.91
C ARG A 181 -16.49 -14.92 -4.36
N ASP A 182 -17.04 -14.16 -3.42
CA ASP A 182 -17.81 -12.93 -3.63
C ASP A 182 -16.93 -11.66 -3.52
N VAL A 183 -15.64 -11.83 -3.21
CA VAL A 183 -14.62 -10.77 -3.25
C VAL A 183 -14.14 -10.56 -4.69
N VAL A 184 -14.07 -9.30 -5.11
CA VAL A 184 -13.50 -8.83 -6.38
C VAL A 184 -12.25 -8.00 -6.08
N SER A 185 -11.08 -8.48 -6.48
CA SER A 185 -9.84 -7.69 -6.40
C SER A 185 -9.86 -6.59 -7.45
N VAL A 186 -9.45 -5.39 -7.05
CA VAL A 186 -9.32 -4.23 -7.92
C VAL A 186 -7.86 -3.78 -7.89
N ASP A 187 -7.15 -4.08 -8.97
CA ASP A 187 -5.74 -3.75 -9.15
C ASP A 187 -5.58 -2.39 -9.83
N ALA A 188 -4.35 -1.92 -10.04
CA ALA A 188 -4.07 -0.68 -10.79
C ALA A 188 -4.64 -0.72 -12.23
N MET A 189 -4.69 0.44 -12.91
CA MET A 189 -5.07 0.46 -14.31
C MET A 189 -4.01 -0.27 -15.15
N ASP A 190 -4.42 -0.85 -16.27
CA ASP A 190 -3.46 -1.19 -17.32
C ASP A 190 -2.99 0.07 -18.06
N GLU A 191 -1.99 -0.07 -18.91
CA GLU A 191 -1.41 1.05 -19.67
C GLU A 191 -2.47 1.78 -20.51
N ALA A 192 -3.34 1.04 -21.23
CA ALA A 192 -4.36 1.62 -22.09
C ALA A 192 -5.41 2.41 -21.28
N GLN A 193 -5.84 1.86 -20.14
CA GLN A 193 -6.76 2.52 -19.21
C GLN A 193 -6.15 3.79 -18.60
N ALA A 194 -4.89 3.74 -18.19
CA ALA A 194 -4.19 4.87 -17.60
C ALA A 194 -3.99 6.02 -18.61
N LEU A 195 -3.60 5.70 -19.85
CA LEU A 195 -3.47 6.66 -20.93
C LEU A 195 -4.81 7.29 -21.28
N ALA A 196 -5.88 6.48 -21.37
CA ALA A 196 -7.23 6.99 -21.61
C ALA A 196 -7.71 7.93 -20.49
N LEU A 197 -7.34 7.66 -19.23
CA LEU A 197 -7.67 8.54 -18.11
C LEU A 197 -6.90 9.87 -18.21
N PHE A 198 -5.62 9.84 -18.56
CA PHE A 198 -4.85 11.05 -18.81
C PHE A 198 -5.43 11.88 -19.94
N GLU A 199 -5.78 11.26 -21.07
CA GLU A 199 -6.37 11.93 -22.22
C GLU A 199 -7.65 12.67 -21.83
N LYS A 200 -8.54 12.02 -21.08
CA LYS A 200 -9.79 12.65 -20.60
C LYS A 200 -9.53 13.82 -19.64
N LYS A 201 -8.52 13.73 -18.77
CA LYS A 201 -8.26 14.76 -17.74
C LYS A 201 -7.36 15.92 -18.22
N LEU A 202 -6.47 15.69 -19.18
CA LEU A 202 -5.57 16.70 -19.75
C LEU A 202 -6.11 17.29 -21.07
N GLY A 203 -7.00 16.58 -21.77
CA GLY A 203 -7.40 16.92 -23.13
C GLY A 203 -6.22 16.83 -24.11
N ALA A 204 -6.25 17.65 -25.18
CA ALA A 204 -5.22 17.67 -26.23
C ALA A 204 -3.86 18.31 -25.84
N GLN A 205 -3.56 18.45 -24.53
CA GLN A 205 -2.37 19.16 -24.03
C GLN A 205 -1.16 18.24 -23.76
N GLY A 206 -1.23 16.95 -24.09
CA GLY A 206 -0.18 15.97 -23.82
C GLY A 206 0.61 15.55 -25.07
N ASP A 207 1.94 15.57 -24.99
CA ASP A 207 2.77 14.74 -25.86
C ASP A 207 2.60 13.27 -25.42
N GLY A 208 2.16 12.40 -26.33
CA GLY A 208 1.85 11.00 -26.03
C GLY A 208 3.02 10.24 -25.39
N GLY A 209 4.26 10.58 -25.75
CA GLY A 209 5.46 9.95 -25.18
C GLY A 209 5.70 10.27 -23.71
N ASP A 210 5.50 11.53 -23.31
CA ASP A 210 5.68 11.96 -21.92
C ASP A 210 4.55 11.45 -21.01
N VAL A 211 3.32 11.40 -21.53
CA VAL A 211 2.16 10.88 -20.81
C VAL A 211 2.33 9.40 -20.47
N ALA A 212 2.83 8.59 -21.42
CA ALA A 212 3.13 7.18 -21.17
C ALA A 212 4.20 7.00 -20.09
N GLN A 213 5.29 7.78 -20.16
CA GLN A 213 6.33 7.74 -19.13
C GLN A 213 5.84 8.19 -17.75
N LEU A 214 4.94 9.17 -17.70
CA LEU A 214 4.33 9.62 -16.46
C LEU A 214 3.37 8.55 -15.90
N ALA A 215 2.59 7.89 -16.75
CA ALA A 215 1.71 6.78 -16.35
C ALA A 215 2.50 5.63 -15.69
N VAL A 216 3.65 5.26 -16.28
CA VAL A 216 4.60 4.31 -15.69
C VAL A 216 5.12 4.81 -14.35
N ALA A 217 5.54 6.07 -14.27
CA ALA A 217 6.12 6.65 -13.04
C ALA A 217 5.10 6.76 -11.89
N LEU A 218 3.82 6.84 -12.20
CA LEU A 218 2.71 6.81 -11.24
C LEU A 218 2.15 5.39 -11.03
N GLU A 219 2.81 4.37 -11.57
CA GLU A 219 2.45 2.95 -11.48
C GLU A 219 0.98 2.71 -11.83
N TYR A 220 0.48 3.45 -12.83
CA TYR A 220 -0.90 3.36 -13.33
C TYR A 220 -1.99 3.56 -12.25
N MET A 221 -1.66 4.25 -11.17
CA MET A 221 -2.58 4.47 -10.05
C MET A 221 -3.60 5.57 -10.40
N PRO A 222 -4.92 5.27 -10.50
CA PRO A 222 -5.92 6.23 -10.98
C PRO A 222 -5.94 7.54 -10.19
N LEU A 223 -5.87 7.47 -8.87
CA LEU A 223 -5.85 8.69 -8.05
C LEU A 223 -4.60 9.53 -8.30
N ALA A 224 -3.42 8.90 -8.41
CA ALA A 224 -2.19 9.62 -8.69
C ALA A 224 -2.23 10.29 -10.08
N ILE A 225 -2.81 9.61 -11.07
CA ILE A 225 -3.04 10.14 -12.42
C ILE A 225 -3.95 11.37 -12.37
N VAL A 226 -5.11 11.28 -11.72
CA VAL A 226 -6.06 12.41 -11.61
C VAL A 226 -5.41 13.59 -10.88
N GLN A 227 -4.65 13.34 -9.81
CA GLN A 227 -3.93 14.39 -9.08
C GLN A 227 -2.86 15.06 -9.96
N ALA A 228 -2.04 14.28 -10.67
CA ALA A 228 -1.02 14.81 -11.57
C ALA A 228 -1.67 15.62 -12.70
N ALA A 229 -2.73 15.09 -13.32
CA ALA A 229 -3.47 15.76 -14.37
C ALA A 229 -4.07 17.08 -13.88
N ALA A 230 -4.69 17.11 -12.69
CA ALA A 230 -5.21 18.34 -12.10
C ALA A 230 -4.10 19.38 -11.85
N TYR A 231 -2.95 18.95 -11.29
CA TYR A 231 -1.80 19.81 -11.05
C TYR A 231 -1.27 20.46 -12.34
N ILE A 232 -1.21 19.69 -13.42
CA ILE A 232 -0.75 20.12 -14.75
C ILE A 232 -1.79 21.06 -15.37
N SER A 233 -3.05 20.65 -15.44
CA SER A 233 -4.13 21.41 -16.10
C SER A 233 -4.32 22.80 -15.50
N GLN A 234 -4.25 22.95 -14.17
CA GLN A 234 -4.35 24.27 -13.53
C GLN A 234 -3.19 25.22 -13.88
N ARG A 235 -1.99 24.68 -14.13
CA ARG A 235 -0.80 25.48 -14.46
C ARG A 235 -0.62 25.69 -15.96
N ALA A 236 -1.45 25.01 -16.76
CA ALA A 236 -1.56 25.14 -18.21
C ALA A 236 -0.17 25.12 -18.91
N HIS A 237 -0.01 25.89 -19.98
CA HIS A 237 1.19 25.93 -20.83
C HIS A 237 2.52 26.20 -20.09
N ARG A 238 2.50 26.70 -18.84
CA ARG A 238 3.73 26.94 -18.06
C ARG A 238 4.30 25.69 -17.40
N TYR A 239 3.54 24.60 -17.41
CA TYR A 239 3.90 23.35 -16.73
C TYR A 239 3.47 22.12 -17.55
N PRO A 240 4.15 21.84 -18.69
CA PRO A 240 3.85 20.68 -19.52
C PRO A 240 4.17 19.36 -18.81
N VAL A 241 3.67 18.25 -19.36
CA VAL A 241 3.88 16.89 -18.82
C VAL A 241 5.37 16.58 -18.64
N ALA A 242 6.21 16.92 -19.62
CA ALA A 242 7.67 16.79 -19.54
C ALA A 242 8.26 17.39 -18.25
N LYS A 243 7.83 18.61 -17.90
CA LYS A 243 8.33 19.35 -16.75
C LYS A 243 7.84 18.77 -15.43
N TYR A 244 6.60 18.27 -15.40
CA TYR A 244 6.10 17.52 -14.25
C TYR A 244 6.93 16.26 -14.05
N LEU A 245 7.19 15.50 -15.12
CA LEU A 245 7.96 14.27 -15.07
C LEU A 245 9.41 14.51 -14.62
N GLU A 246 10.05 15.58 -15.10
CA GLU A 246 11.39 15.98 -14.67
C GLU A 246 11.43 16.27 -13.16
N GLU A 247 10.53 17.12 -12.66
CA GLU A 247 10.45 17.46 -11.24
C GLU A 247 10.06 16.24 -10.39
N PHE A 248 9.20 15.36 -10.90
CA PHE A 248 8.86 14.09 -10.27
C PHE A 248 10.10 13.18 -10.18
N ARG A 249 10.94 13.10 -11.21
CA ARG A 249 12.14 12.25 -11.17
C ARG A 249 13.25 12.83 -10.29
N LYS A 250 13.28 14.14 -10.09
CA LYS A 250 14.36 14.90 -9.41
C LYS A 250 14.69 14.45 -7.99
N SER A 251 13.68 14.23 -7.13
CA SER A 251 13.90 13.79 -5.74
C SER A 251 12.63 13.24 -5.09
N GLU A 252 12.78 12.38 -4.08
CA GLU A 252 11.64 11.85 -3.30
C GLU A 252 10.83 12.95 -2.60
N ARG A 253 11.50 13.99 -2.09
CA ARG A 253 10.82 15.16 -1.51
C ARG A 253 9.92 15.83 -2.54
N LYS A 254 10.41 15.99 -3.77
CA LYS A 254 9.61 16.58 -4.84
C LYS A 254 8.44 15.69 -5.25
N ARG A 255 8.65 14.37 -5.42
CA ARG A 255 7.56 13.40 -5.66
C ARG A 255 6.47 13.52 -4.60
N SER A 256 6.87 13.47 -3.33
CA SER A 256 5.97 13.61 -2.19
C SER A 256 5.20 14.92 -2.25
N SER A 257 5.87 16.05 -2.50
CA SER A 257 5.19 17.35 -2.60
C SER A 257 4.17 17.43 -3.74
N LEU A 258 4.44 16.78 -4.87
CA LEU A 258 3.55 16.76 -6.04
C LEU A 258 2.33 15.86 -5.80
N LEU A 259 2.50 14.72 -5.11
CA LEU A 259 1.43 13.77 -4.78
C LEU A 259 0.63 14.17 -3.53
N SER A 260 1.19 15.05 -2.69
CA SER A 260 0.48 15.71 -1.58
C SER A 260 -0.36 16.91 -2.02
N TYR A 261 -0.38 17.25 -3.31
CA TYR A 261 -1.23 18.32 -3.82
C TYR A 261 -2.71 17.99 -3.63
N ASP A 262 -3.42 18.89 -2.94
CA ASP A 262 -4.83 18.76 -2.60
C ASP A 262 -5.61 19.90 -3.27
N ASP A 263 -6.22 19.61 -4.41
CA ASP A 263 -7.27 20.43 -4.99
C ASP A 263 -8.53 19.59 -5.01
N GLY A 264 -9.56 20.06 -4.30
CA GLY A 264 -10.79 19.32 -4.02
C GLY A 264 -11.32 18.54 -5.22
N GLN A 265 -11.51 17.22 -5.09
CA GLN A 265 -12.18 16.44 -6.13
C GLN A 265 -13.69 16.40 -5.88
N LEU A 266 -14.48 16.85 -6.87
CA LEU A 266 -15.95 16.89 -6.81
C LEU A 266 -16.62 15.52 -6.59
N HIS A 267 -15.91 14.42 -6.88
CA HIS A 267 -16.42 13.05 -6.80
C HIS A 267 -15.80 12.26 -5.63
N ARG A 268 -15.31 12.96 -4.61
CA ARG A 268 -14.85 12.36 -3.36
C ARG A 268 -15.65 12.90 -2.19
N ASP A 269 -15.71 12.05 -1.18
CA ASP A 269 -16.22 12.42 0.13
C ASP A 269 -15.42 13.60 0.70
N TRP A 270 -16.10 14.56 1.32
CA TRP A 270 -15.49 15.83 1.73
C TRP A 270 -14.44 15.67 2.85
N GLU A 271 -14.51 14.59 3.63
CA GLU A 271 -13.49 14.22 4.62
C GLU A 271 -12.32 13.42 4.00
N ALA A 272 -12.48 12.88 2.79
CA ALA A 272 -11.43 12.10 2.14
C ALA A 272 -10.35 13.01 1.57
N LYS A 273 -9.14 12.97 2.15
CA LYS A 273 -8.01 13.77 1.65
C LYS A 273 -7.64 13.34 0.22
N ASN A 274 -7.53 14.28 -0.74
CA ASN A 274 -7.30 13.96 -2.16
C ASN A 274 -5.90 13.41 -2.46
N SER A 275 -5.00 13.48 -1.49
CA SER A 275 -3.66 12.91 -1.61
C SER A 275 -3.63 11.39 -1.52
N ILE A 276 -3.04 10.76 -2.54
CA ILE A 276 -2.70 9.34 -2.51
C ILE A 276 -1.77 9.01 -1.34
N VAL A 277 -0.79 9.88 -1.06
CA VAL A 277 0.15 9.73 0.04
C VAL A 277 -0.59 9.71 1.38
N VAL A 278 -1.51 10.65 1.60
CA VAL A 278 -2.27 10.68 2.86
C VAL A 278 -3.24 9.51 2.97
N THR A 279 -3.83 9.07 1.86
CA THR A 279 -4.70 7.88 1.84
C THR A 279 -3.96 6.67 2.41
N TRP A 280 -2.70 6.45 2.02
CA TRP A 280 -1.90 5.34 2.54
C TRP A 280 -1.36 5.59 3.94
N GLN A 281 -1.01 6.83 4.30
CA GLN A 281 -0.63 7.18 5.69
C GLN A 281 -1.73 6.79 6.69
N ILE A 282 -3.01 7.04 6.36
CA ILE A 282 -4.14 6.64 7.23
C ILE A 282 -4.17 5.11 7.43
N SER A 283 -3.98 4.33 6.37
CA SER A 283 -3.92 2.86 6.48
C SER A 283 -2.69 2.40 7.26
N PHE A 284 -1.53 3.04 7.06
CA PHE A 284 -0.31 2.74 7.80
C PHE A 284 -0.45 3.03 9.31
N GLU A 285 -1.04 4.16 9.68
CA GLU A 285 -1.32 4.53 11.06
C GLU A 285 -2.30 3.56 11.72
N TYR A 286 -3.32 3.10 10.99
CA TYR A 286 -4.22 2.05 11.47
C TYR A 286 -3.47 0.74 11.76
N ILE A 287 -2.59 0.30 10.85
CA ILE A 287 -1.76 -0.89 11.07
C ILE A 287 -0.83 -0.67 12.26
N GLN A 288 -0.21 0.50 12.39
CA GLN A 288 0.66 0.81 13.53
C GLN A 288 -0.09 0.75 14.87
N GLN A 289 -1.35 1.16 14.92
CA GLN A 289 -2.17 1.10 16.13
C GLN A 289 -2.66 -0.32 16.46
N THR A 290 -2.99 -1.11 15.44
CA THR A 290 -3.59 -2.44 15.61
C THR A 290 -2.56 -3.57 15.67
N ARG A 291 -1.46 -3.44 14.93
CA ARG A 291 -0.36 -4.41 14.80
C ARG A 291 0.98 -3.69 14.55
N PRO A 292 1.62 -3.13 15.59
CA PRO A 292 2.86 -2.36 15.47
C PRO A 292 4.00 -3.10 14.74
N SER A 293 4.14 -4.42 14.95
CA SER A 293 5.17 -5.24 14.30
C SER A 293 5.03 -5.27 12.77
N ALA A 294 3.81 -5.34 12.25
CA ALA A 294 3.55 -5.26 10.81
C ALA A 294 3.91 -3.87 10.24
N ALA A 295 3.67 -2.79 10.99
CA ALA A 295 4.06 -1.45 10.57
C ALA A 295 5.59 -1.26 10.57
N ASP A 296 6.27 -1.87 11.53
CA ASP A 296 7.74 -1.92 11.61
C ASP A 296 8.33 -2.70 10.42
N LEU A 297 7.74 -3.85 10.09
CA LEU A 297 8.10 -4.63 8.90
C LEU A 297 7.91 -3.84 7.61
N LEU A 298 6.75 -3.18 7.43
CA LEU A 298 6.49 -2.32 6.28
C LEU A 298 7.48 -1.16 6.17
N SER A 299 7.87 -0.60 7.32
CA SER A 299 8.86 0.47 7.41
C SER A 299 10.21 0.01 6.89
N LEU A 300 10.66 -1.19 7.28
CA LEU A 300 11.90 -1.80 6.80
C LEU A 300 11.83 -2.12 5.29
N MET A 301 10.77 -2.78 4.85
CA MET A 301 10.53 -3.13 3.43
C MET A 301 10.58 -1.91 2.51
N SER A 302 10.19 -0.74 3.01
CA SER A 302 10.17 0.49 2.22
C SER A 302 11.54 0.95 1.73
N PHE A 303 12.66 0.44 2.26
CA PHE A 303 14.01 0.85 1.83
C PHE A 303 14.61 -0.08 0.76
N PHE A 304 14.05 -1.27 0.55
CA PHE A 304 14.50 -2.20 -0.48
C PHE A 304 14.03 -1.78 -1.88
N ASP A 305 14.61 -2.38 -2.91
CA ASP A 305 13.97 -2.39 -4.25
C ASP A 305 12.51 -2.86 -4.16
N ARG A 306 11.65 -2.31 -5.02
CA ARG A 306 10.20 -2.56 -5.01
C ARG A 306 9.82 -4.03 -5.29
N GLN A 307 10.71 -4.80 -5.91
CA GLN A 307 10.49 -6.20 -6.26
C GLN A 307 11.55 -7.12 -5.66
N GLY A 308 11.17 -8.37 -5.44
CA GLY A 308 12.10 -9.43 -5.06
C GLY A 308 12.68 -9.29 -3.65
N ILE A 309 11.99 -8.61 -2.73
CA ILE A 309 12.45 -8.40 -1.34
C ILE A 309 12.53 -9.76 -0.64
N PRO A 310 13.72 -10.28 -0.29
CA PRO A 310 13.86 -11.61 0.28
C PRO A 310 13.43 -11.62 1.75
N GLU A 311 12.69 -12.66 2.13
CA GLU A 311 12.25 -12.90 3.50
C GLU A 311 13.40 -12.87 4.53
N ALA A 312 14.53 -13.49 4.17
CA ALA A 312 15.73 -13.57 5.01
C ALA A 312 16.33 -12.21 5.38
N LEU A 313 16.01 -11.13 4.65
CA LEU A 313 16.46 -9.77 4.99
C LEU A 313 15.50 -9.03 5.93
N LEU A 314 14.29 -9.55 6.09
CA LEU A 314 13.22 -8.96 6.89
C LEU A 314 13.19 -9.57 8.29
N GLN A 315 13.45 -10.87 8.40
CA GLN A 315 13.69 -11.55 9.67
C GLN A 315 15.08 -11.13 10.18
N GLY A 316 15.11 -10.12 11.06
CA GLY A 316 16.36 -9.59 11.62
C GLY A 316 17.27 -10.68 12.21
N GLN A 317 18.57 -10.46 12.14
CA GLN A 317 19.59 -11.42 12.61
C GLN A 317 19.57 -11.74 14.11
N ASP A 318 18.71 -11.13 14.93
CA ASP A 318 18.57 -11.51 16.34
C ASP A 318 18.11 -12.97 16.49
N SER A 319 17.25 -13.47 15.60
CA SER A 319 16.84 -14.88 15.60
C SER A 319 18.00 -15.83 15.21
N GLN A 320 18.86 -15.42 14.28
CA GLN A 320 20.00 -16.23 13.82
C GLN A 320 21.20 -16.18 14.77
N ARG A 321 21.44 -15.05 15.45
CA ARG A 321 22.52 -14.95 16.47
C ARG A 321 22.20 -15.76 17.71
N VAL A 322 20.93 -15.88 18.11
CA VAL A 322 20.52 -16.80 19.18
C VAL A 322 20.73 -18.25 18.76
N ALA A 323 20.38 -18.61 17.52
CA ALA A 323 20.62 -19.97 16.99
C ALA A 323 22.10 -20.35 16.89
N GLN A 324 22.98 -19.41 16.50
CA GLN A 324 24.43 -19.67 16.41
C GLN A 324 25.15 -19.62 17.76
N ARG A 325 24.62 -18.91 18.75
CA ARG A 325 25.21 -18.88 20.11
C ARG A 325 24.94 -20.17 20.88
N SER A 326 23.92 -20.93 20.50
CA SER A 326 23.63 -22.27 21.02
C SER A 326 24.49 -23.39 20.40
N GLN A 327 25.39 -23.09 19.45
CA GLN A 327 26.28 -24.07 18.82
C GLN A 327 27.75 -23.98 19.27
N LYS A 328 28.07 -23.19 20.30
CA LYS A 328 29.38 -23.25 20.96
C LYS A 328 29.25 -23.97 22.30
N GLU A 329 29.46 -25.28 22.26
CA GLU A 329 29.69 -26.10 23.45
C GLU A 329 30.88 -25.55 24.27
N PRO A 330 30.78 -25.50 25.61
CA PRO A 330 31.90 -25.77 26.48
C PRO A 330 31.87 -27.25 26.90
N GLU A 331 33.04 -27.88 26.84
CA GLU A 331 33.32 -29.23 27.33
C GLU A 331 33.06 -29.34 28.86
N HIS A 332 32.43 -30.47 29.27
CA HIS A 332 32.36 -31.05 30.63
C HIS A 332 31.62 -30.22 31.72
N ASP A 333 30.64 -30.71 32.49
CA ASP A 333 30.47 -32.02 33.12
C ASP A 333 28.98 -32.42 33.30
N ILE A 334 28.77 -33.74 33.40
CA ILE A 334 27.52 -34.46 33.64
C ILE A 334 26.87 -34.00 34.94
N TRP A 335 25.57 -33.67 34.90
CA TRP A 335 24.53 -34.05 35.88
C TRP A 335 23.17 -34.05 35.17
N GLU A 336 22.47 -35.18 35.22
CA GLU A 336 21.12 -35.39 34.71
C GLU A 336 20.11 -34.48 35.43
N SER A 337 19.37 -33.68 34.67
CA SER A 337 18.10 -33.08 35.10
C SER A 337 17.31 -32.63 33.87
N ASP A 338 16.25 -33.38 33.58
CA ASP A 338 15.03 -33.05 32.85
C ASP A 338 15.17 -32.22 31.55
N GLU A 339 15.26 -32.94 30.42
CA GLU A 339 14.92 -32.42 29.10
C GLU A 339 13.43 -32.14 29.03
N GLU A 340 13.02 -30.87 29.11
CA GLU A 340 11.79 -30.37 28.49
C GLU A 340 11.95 -28.85 28.24
N ASP A 341 11.54 -28.40 27.06
CA ASP A 341 11.38 -27.00 26.60
C ASP A 341 12.60 -26.21 26.09
N SER A 342 13.12 -26.58 24.92
CA SER A 342 13.87 -25.65 24.03
C SER A 342 13.37 -25.63 22.57
N ALA A 343 12.17 -26.14 22.31
CA ALA A 343 11.54 -26.12 20.98
C ALA A 343 10.38 -25.10 20.85
N SER A 344 10.03 -24.40 21.94
CA SER A 344 8.84 -23.54 22.01
C SER A 344 9.07 -22.08 21.63
N GLN A 345 10.32 -21.61 21.48
CA GLN A 345 10.61 -20.20 21.17
C GLN A 345 10.78 -19.90 19.67
N SER A 346 11.11 -20.89 18.83
CA SER A 346 11.28 -20.67 17.39
C SER A 346 9.94 -20.54 16.65
N SER A 347 8.89 -21.26 17.07
CA SER A 347 7.59 -21.22 16.41
C SER A 347 6.85 -19.89 16.61
N VAL A 348 7.05 -19.22 17.76
CA VAL A 348 6.35 -17.97 18.09
C VAL A 348 6.80 -16.79 17.21
N GLY A 349 8.09 -16.76 16.84
CA GLY A 349 8.65 -15.73 15.95
C GLY A 349 8.14 -15.86 14.51
N ASP A 350 8.09 -17.09 14.00
CA ASP A 350 7.60 -17.38 12.65
C ASP A 350 6.10 -17.10 12.53
N ASP A 351 5.30 -17.47 13.55
CA ASP A 351 3.87 -17.17 13.60
C ASP A 351 3.58 -15.66 13.63
N GLN A 352 4.44 -14.88 14.32
CA GLN A 352 4.32 -13.43 14.35
C GLN A 352 4.64 -12.81 12.99
N PHE A 353 5.74 -13.24 12.36
CA PHE A 353 6.15 -12.75 11.04
C PHE A 353 5.09 -13.05 9.97
N GLU A 354 4.59 -14.28 9.92
CA GLU A 354 3.52 -14.66 9.00
C GLU A 354 2.24 -13.85 9.25
N GLY A 355 1.87 -13.65 10.51
CA GLY A 355 0.74 -12.78 10.85
C GLY A 355 0.95 -11.32 10.42
N ASP A 356 2.18 -10.82 10.45
CA ASP A 356 2.52 -9.47 9.98
C ASP A 356 2.36 -9.39 8.46
N ILE A 357 2.91 -10.35 7.72
CA ILE A 357 2.78 -10.44 6.25
C ILE A 357 1.30 -10.55 5.85
N VAL A 358 0.51 -11.40 6.52
CA VAL A 358 -0.94 -11.51 6.26
C VAL A 358 -1.64 -10.18 6.48
N ALA A 359 -1.33 -9.45 7.55
CA ALA A 359 -1.91 -8.13 7.78
C ALA A 359 -1.56 -7.14 6.64
N LEU A 360 -0.29 -7.09 6.23
CA LEU A 360 0.15 -6.20 5.15
C LEU A 360 -0.46 -6.56 3.79
N ARG A 361 -0.63 -7.86 3.50
CA ARG A 361 -1.33 -8.36 2.31
C ARG A 361 -2.82 -8.05 2.34
N ASN A 362 -3.45 -8.13 3.50
CA ASN A 362 -4.86 -7.77 3.65
C ASN A 362 -5.12 -6.31 3.31
N PHE A 363 -4.17 -5.41 3.60
CA PHE A 363 -4.21 -4.01 3.18
C PHE A 363 -3.71 -3.75 1.74
N CYS A 364 -3.34 -4.79 1.01
CA CYS A 364 -2.77 -4.73 -0.35
C CYS A 364 -1.49 -3.88 -0.43
N PHE A 365 -0.73 -3.74 0.67
CA PHE A 365 0.54 -3.01 0.66
C PHE A 365 1.73 -3.86 0.21
N VAL A 366 1.60 -5.17 0.38
CA VAL A 366 2.61 -6.16 -0.02
C VAL A 366 1.93 -7.26 -0.84
N SER A 367 2.61 -7.69 -1.91
CA SER A 367 2.30 -8.92 -2.63
C SER A 367 3.44 -9.93 -2.45
N VAL A 368 3.11 -11.20 -2.69
CA VAL A 368 4.05 -12.31 -2.61
C VAL A 368 4.23 -12.84 -4.02
N ASP A 369 5.48 -13.05 -4.43
CA ASP A 369 5.79 -13.68 -5.71
C ASP A 369 5.36 -15.16 -5.70
N THR A 370 5.25 -15.74 -6.89
CA THR A 370 5.00 -17.15 -7.17
C THR A 370 5.91 -18.12 -6.41
N SER A 371 7.12 -17.71 -6.04
CA SER A 371 8.06 -18.52 -5.24
C SER A 371 7.75 -18.53 -3.74
N SER A 372 6.81 -17.71 -3.26
CA SER A 372 6.48 -17.49 -1.84
C SER A 372 7.60 -16.97 -0.92
N THR A 373 8.82 -16.85 -1.42
CA THR A 373 10.02 -16.46 -0.65
C THR A 373 10.46 -15.01 -0.87
N SER A 374 9.76 -14.30 -1.76
CA SER A 374 10.05 -12.90 -2.07
C SER A 374 8.77 -12.06 -2.08
N PHE A 375 8.94 -10.82 -1.64
CA PHE A 375 7.86 -9.86 -1.51
C PHE A 375 8.03 -8.71 -2.48
N GLU A 376 6.91 -8.10 -2.86
CA GLU A 376 6.89 -6.86 -3.63
C GLU A 376 6.12 -5.79 -2.86
N MET A 377 6.53 -4.54 -3.04
CA MET A 377 5.88 -3.38 -2.48
C MET A 377 5.78 -2.29 -3.54
N HIS A 378 4.59 -1.76 -3.73
CA HIS A 378 4.31 -0.69 -4.68
C HIS A 378 5.20 0.54 -4.39
N ALA A 379 5.89 1.11 -5.38
CA ALA A 379 6.91 2.14 -5.14
C ALA A 379 6.32 3.42 -4.54
N LEU A 380 5.10 3.79 -4.93
CA LEU A 380 4.39 4.90 -4.30
C LEU A 380 4.00 4.62 -2.83
N VAL A 381 3.71 3.37 -2.45
CA VAL A 381 3.54 2.97 -1.04
C VAL A 381 4.85 3.12 -0.29
N GLN A 382 5.98 2.66 -0.85
CA GLN A 382 7.29 2.87 -0.26
C GLN A 382 7.57 4.37 -0.01
N LEU A 383 7.27 5.21 -1.00
CA LEU A 383 7.43 6.67 -0.90
C LEU A 383 6.59 7.26 0.25
N ALA A 384 5.32 6.86 0.36
CA ALA A 384 4.44 7.35 1.42
C ALA A 384 4.89 6.90 2.82
N THR A 385 5.35 5.64 2.95
CA THR A 385 5.92 5.10 4.19
C THR A 385 7.18 5.86 4.58
N ARG A 386 8.14 6.06 3.67
CA ARG A 386 9.36 6.83 3.94
C ARG A 386 9.04 8.29 4.30
N LYS A 387 8.09 8.92 3.62
CA LYS A 387 7.64 10.28 3.98
C LYS A 387 7.09 10.31 5.41
N TRP A 388 6.22 9.37 5.77
CA TRP A 388 5.68 9.28 7.14
C TRP A 388 6.79 9.08 8.18
N LEU A 389 7.78 8.24 7.87
CA LEU A 389 8.96 8.04 8.73
C LEU A 389 9.82 9.31 8.86
N GLU A 390 9.97 10.11 7.81
CA GLU A 390 10.65 11.42 7.86
C GLU A 390 9.89 12.38 8.76
N ASP A 391 8.58 12.52 8.54
CA ASP A 391 7.70 13.42 9.32
C ASP A 391 7.64 13.02 10.80
N ASN A 392 7.82 11.74 11.13
CA ASN A 392 7.86 11.20 12.51
C ASN A 392 9.28 10.97 13.06
N SER A 393 10.34 11.47 12.41
CA SER A 393 11.73 11.32 12.84
C SER A 393 12.22 9.87 13.05
N LYS A 394 11.60 8.89 12.39
CA LYS A 394 11.95 7.46 12.43
C LYS A 394 12.76 6.99 11.21
N LEU A 395 12.90 7.82 10.18
CA LEU A 395 13.54 7.46 8.90
C LEU A 395 14.97 6.93 9.07
N GLU A 396 15.79 7.61 9.86
CA GLU A 396 17.19 7.22 10.03
C GLU A 396 17.35 5.86 10.74
N ARG A 397 16.46 5.53 11.68
CA ARG A 397 16.50 4.21 12.36
C ARG A 397 16.35 3.09 11.35
N TRP A 398 15.32 3.16 10.50
CA TRP A 398 15.01 2.11 9.54
C TRP A 398 16.00 2.05 8.39
N LYS A 399 16.51 3.21 7.95
CA LYS A 399 17.61 3.29 6.99
C LYS A 399 18.84 2.52 7.47
N LYS A 400 19.25 2.71 8.74
CA LYS A 400 20.38 1.97 9.31
C LYS A 400 20.12 0.47 9.35
N GLN A 401 18.94 0.05 9.80
CA GLN A 401 18.57 -1.37 9.84
C GLN A 401 18.62 -2.02 8.46
N PHE A 402 18.06 -1.34 7.44
CA PHE A 402 18.10 -1.79 6.05
C PHE A 402 19.54 -1.98 5.57
N ILE A 403 20.41 -0.98 5.77
CA ILE A 403 21.81 -1.06 5.37
C ILE A 403 22.54 -2.18 6.08
N SER A 404 22.31 -2.35 7.39
CA SER A 404 22.96 -3.39 8.18
C SER A 404 22.54 -4.79 7.72
N ASN A 405 21.23 -5.02 7.55
CA ASN A 405 20.70 -6.30 7.06
C ASN A 405 21.25 -6.64 5.67
N LEU A 406 21.22 -5.67 4.76
CA LEU A 406 21.69 -5.87 3.40
C LEU A 406 23.21 -6.04 3.33
N CYS A 407 23.99 -5.29 4.12
CA CYS A 407 25.44 -5.42 4.17
C CYS A 407 25.87 -6.78 4.75
N ALA A 408 25.16 -7.27 5.76
CA ALA A 408 25.44 -8.58 6.35
C ALA A 408 25.14 -9.74 5.37
N ALA A 409 24.08 -9.60 4.56
CA ALA A 409 23.67 -10.63 3.60
C ALA A 409 24.37 -10.53 2.23
N PHE A 410 24.83 -9.35 1.81
CA PHE A 410 25.45 -9.16 0.49
C PHE A 410 26.91 -9.64 0.51
N PRO A 411 27.25 -10.74 -0.18
CA PRO A 411 28.59 -11.33 -0.12
C PRO A 411 29.60 -10.59 -1.02
N THR A 412 30.86 -11.03 -1.01
CA THR A 412 31.88 -10.55 -1.96
C THR A 412 31.54 -10.99 -3.39
N GLY A 413 32.06 -10.26 -4.39
CA GLY A 413 31.76 -10.50 -5.81
C GLY A 413 32.39 -11.77 -6.41
N GLU A 414 32.88 -12.69 -5.59
CA GLU A 414 33.46 -13.97 -6.01
C GLU A 414 32.45 -14.83 -6.76
N TYR A 415 32.92 -15.64 -7.71
CA TYR A 415 32.05 -16.41 -8.61
C TYR A 415 31.06 -17.33 -7.87
N GLU A 416 31.50 -17.94 -6.76
CA GLU A 416 30.69 -18.82 -5.91
C GLU A 416 29.47 -18.10 -5.31
N ASN A 417 29.54 -16.77 -5.15
CA ASN A 417 28.53 -15.93 -4.53
C ASN A 417 27.59 -15.24 -5.55
N TRP A 418 27.77 -15.47 -6.85
CA TRP A 418 27.07 -14.72 -7.89
C TRP A 418 25.55 -14.81 -7.81
N VAL A 419 25.01 -15.98 -7.45
CA VAL A 419 23.55 -16.15 -7.32
C VAL A 419 22.98 -15.23 -6.23
N ALA A 420 23.64 -15.18 -5.07
CA ALA A 420 23.26 -14.30 -3.97
C ALA A 420 23.46 -12.82 -4.33
N CYS A 421 24.59 -12.46 -4.94
CA CYS A 421 24.82 -11.09 -5.44
C CYS A 421 23.76 -10.67 -6.44
N GLN A 422 23.40 -11.53 -7.40
CA GLN A 422 22.42 -11.25 -8.43
C GLN A 422 21.04 -10.97 -7.83
N ALA A 423 20.60 -11.77 -6.86
CA ALA A 423 19.34 -11.57 -6.17
C ALA A 423 19.31 -10.24 -5.39
N LEU A 424 20.43 -9.88 -4.75
CA LEU A 424 20.49 -8.71 -3.87
C LEU A 424 20.88 -7.39 -4.56
N TYR A 425 21.34 -7.46 -5.81
CA TYR A 425 21.95 -6.32 -6.50
C TYR A 425 20.99 -5.15 -6.72
N ALA A 426 19.71 -5.43 -6.99
CA ALA A 426 18.68 -4.39 -7.13
C ALA A 426 18.51 -3.61 -5.81
N HIS A 427 18.50 -4.30 -4.67
CA HIS A 427 18.44 -3.65 -3.36
C HIS A 427 19.71 -2.86 -3.04
N ALA A 428 20.88 -3.36 -3.44
CA ALA A 428 22.13 -2.59 -3.31
C ALA A 428 22.11 -1.31 -4.15
N LYS A 429 21.48 -1.33 -5.33
CA LYS A 429 21.22 -0.11 -6.12
C LYS A 429 20.25 0.84 -5.42
N ALA A 430 19.19 0.32 -4.78
CA ALA A 430 18.27 1.14 -3.99
C ALA A 430 19.01 1.87 -2.84
N ALA A 431 20.01 1.24 -2.21
CA ALA A 431 20.79 1.82 -1.11
C ALA A 431 21.61 3.06 -1.51
N ILE A 432 21.92 3.27 -2.79
CA ILE A 432 22.74 4.40 -3.28
C ILE A 432 22.17 5.77 -2.88
N GLY A 433 20.84 5.89 -2.90
CA GLY A 433 20.12 7.12 -2.56
C GLY A 433 19.87 7.31 -1.06
N GLN A 434 20.28 6.34 -0.24
CA GLN A 434 19.84 6.19 1.15
C GLN A 434 21.02 6.23 2.12
N GLN A 435 21.95 7.16 1.91
CA GLN A 435 23.13 7.29 2.78
C GLN A 435 22.69 7.61 4.24
N PRO A 436 23.18 6.85 5.24
CA PRO A 436 22.99 7.14 6.67
C PRO A 436 23.71 8.41 7.11
N LYS A 437 23.36 8.93 8.30
CA LYS A 437 23.97 10.15 8.87
C LYS A 437 25.17 9.89 9.79
N ASP A 438 25.20 8.77 10.48
CA ASP A 438 26.26 8.42 11.44
C ASP A 438 27.46 7.75 10.76
N GLU A 439 28.65 8.00 11.30
CA GLU A 439 29.91 7.57 10.69
C GLU A 439 30.03 6.04 10.59
N SER A 440 29.61 5.30 11.62
CA SER A 440 29.63 3.83 11.61
C SER A 440 28.73 3.24 10.52
N SER A 441 27.48 3.71 10.41
CA SER A 441 26.58 3.22 9.35
C SER A 441 26.99 3.72 7.97
N ILE A 442 27.71 4.85 7.85
CA ILE A 442 28.30 5.28 6.58
C ILE A 442 29.41 4.31 6.15
N ALA A 443 30.23 3.82 7.09
CA ALA A 443 31.23 2.80 6.79
C ALA A 443 30.58 1.49 6.31
N GLU A 444 29.54 1.00 7.00
CA GLU A 444 28.78 -0.18 6.56
C GLU A 444 28.13 0.02 5.19
N TRP A 445 27.52 1.18 4.95
CA TRP A 445 26.95 1.55 3.66
C TRP A 445 28.01 1.54 2.55
N ALA A 446 29.20 2.09 2.82
CA ALA A 446 30.29 2.08 1.86
C ALA A 446 30.81 0.66 1.59
N THR A 447 30.83 -0.20 2.60
CA THR A 447 31.15 -1.63 2.45
C THR A 447 30.16 -2.35 1.55
N LEU A 448 28.86 -2.13 1.72
CA LEU A 448 27.83 -2.64 0.83
C LEU A 448 28.06 -2.17 -0.62
N LEU A 449 28.28 -0.87 -0.83
CA LEU A 449 28.52 -0.33 -2.17
C LEU A 449 29.80 -0.88 -2.81
N TYR A 450 30.86 -1.09 -2.02
CA TYR A 450 32.10 -1.73 -2.47
C TYR A 450 31.85 -3.16 -2.97
N ARG A 451 31.12 -3.99 -2.19
CA ARG A 451 30.79 -5.36 -2.61
C ARG A 451 29.92 -5.39 -3.86
N ALA A 452 28.94 -4.48 -3.95
CA ALA A 452 28.12 -4.31 -5.15
C ALA A 452 28.94 -3.85 -6.36
N ALA A 453 29.94 -2.97 -6.18
CA ALA A 453 30.84 -2.53 -7.24
C ALA A 453 31.71 -3.70 -7.75
N TRP A 454 32.21 -4.54 -6.85
CA TRP A 454 32.97 -5.73 -7.21
C TRP A 454 32.12 -6.68 -8.06
N TYR A 455 30.91 -7.01 -7.62
CA TYR A 455 29.99 -7.82 -8.43
C TYR A 455 29.71 -7.20 -9.82
N ALA A 456 29.47 -5.88 -9.87
CA ALA A 456 29.26 -5.17 -11.13
C ALA A 456 30.48 -5.26 -12.07
N TRP A 457 31.69 -5.12 -11.52
CA TRP A 457 32.95 -5.25 -12.25
C TRP A 457 33.13 -6.67 -12.81
N MET A 458 32.88 -7.69 -11.99
CA MET A 458 32.93 -9.10 -12.41
C MET A 458 31.93 -9.43 -13.51
N LYS A 459 30.74 -8.79 -13.48
CA LYS A 459 29.72 -8.90 -14.53
C LYS A 459 30.06 -8.11 -15.80
N GLY A 460 31.07 -7.22 -15.77
CA GLY A 460 31.42 -6.36 -16.89
C GLY A 460 30.62 -5.05 -17.00
N SER A 461 29.85 -4.68 -15.98
CA SER A 461 29.08 -3.41 -15.98
C SER A 461 29.98 -2.24 -15.57
N VAL A 462 30.68 -1.65 -16.54
CA VAL A 462 31.63 -0.54 -16.33
C VAL A 462 31.00 0.62 -15.57
N ALA A 463 29.85 1.12 -16.05
CA ALA A 463 29.21 2.31 -15.49
C ALA A 463 28.77 2.12 -14.03
N ASP A 464 28.20 0.96 -13.71
CA ASP A 464 27.78 0.66 -12.34
C ASP A 464 29.00 0.46 -11.43
N ALA A 465 30.02 -0.27 -11.89
CA ALA A 465 31.23 -0.54 -11.11
C ALA A 465 31.95 0.77 -10.74
N GLU A 466 32.15 1.66 -11.72
CA GLU A 466 32.77 2.96 -11.50
C GLU A 466 31.97 3.82 -10.51
N PHE A 467 30.65 3.90 -10.71
CA PHE A 467 29.79 4.74 -9.90
C PHE A 467 29.73 4.27 -8.44
N LEU A 468 29.50 2.97 -8.22
CA LEU A 468 29.43 2.35 -6.90
C LEU A 468 30.77 2.44 -6.15
N ALA A 469 31.87 2.07 -6.82
CA ALA A 469 33.21 2.12 -6.24
C ALA A 469 33.61 3.55 -5.86
N THR A 470 33.31 4.53 -6.72
CA THR A 470 33.61 5.94 -6.46
C THR A 470 32.84 6.48 -5.26
N LYS A 471 31.55 6.11 -5.12
CA LYS A 471 30.75 6.48 -3.94
C LYS A 471 31.31 5.85 -2.66
N ALA A 472 31.63 4.55 -2.68
CA ALA A 472 32.21 3.84 -1.55
C ALA A 472 33.54 4.48 -1.11
N MET A 473 34.45 4.71 -2.06
CA MET A 473 35.75 5.34 -1.82
C MET A 473 35.59 6.73 -1.18
N LYS A 474 34.72 7.59 -1.73
CA LYS A 474 34.50 8.95 -1.18
C LYS A 474 33.96 8.90 0.24
N ALA A 475 33.08 7.95 0.55
CA ALA A 475 32.53 7.79 1.88
C ALA A 475 33.59 7.30 2.88
N ARG A 476 34.32 6.22 2.57
CA ARG A 476 35.39 5.69 3.42
C ARG A 476 36.52 6.70 3.64
N LYS A 477 36.95 7.43 2.60
CA LYS A 477 37.92 8.54 2.74
C LYS A 477 37.47 9.59 3.76
N LYS A 478 36.16 9.87 3.83
CA LYS A 478 35.59 10.87 4.74
C LYS A 478 35.50 10.36 6.20
N VAL A 479 35.09 9.11 6.41
CA VAL A 479 34.80 8.58 7.76
C VAL A 479 35.94 7.77 8.38
N LEU A 480 36.78 7.12 7.57
CA LEU A 480 37.89 6.26 8.04
C LEU A 480 39.27 6.91 7.80
N GLY A 481 39.35 7.90 6.91
CA GLY A 481 40.60 8.52 6.47
C GLY A 481 41.20 7.87 5.23
N GLN A 482 42.26 8.49 4.68
CA GLN A 482 42.85 8.09 3.39
C GLN A 482 43.68 6.80 3.49
N GLU A 483 44.41 6.63 4.59
CA GLU A 483 45.34 5.51 4.82
C GLU A 483 44.66 4.25 5.39
N HIS A 484 43.36 4.31 5.67
CA HIS A 484 42.66 3.15 6.22
C HIS A 484 42.56 2.03 5.19
N GLU A 485 42.80 0.79 5.60
CA GLU A 485 42.83 -0.40 4.72
C GLU A 485 41.58 -0.50 3.83
N GLU A 486 40.38 -0.40 4.42
CA GLU A 486 39.14 -0.40 3.63
C GLU A 486 39.03 0.73 2.61
N THR A 487 39.60 1.91 2.90
CA THR A 487 39.65 3.02 1.96
C THR A 487 40.53 2.67 0.78
N LEU A 488 41.71 2.09 1.03
CA LEU A 488 42.63 1.63 0.00
C LEU A 488 42.01 0.54 -0.89
N TRP A 489 41.27 -0.42 -0.32
CA TRP A 489 40.50 -1.39 -1.10
C TRP A 489 39.48 -0.72 -2.03
N SER A 490 38.78 0.31 -1.56
CA SER A 490 37.87 1.07 -2.43
C SER A 490 38.60 1.87 -3.52
N VAL A 491 39.79 2.41 -3.24
CA VAL A 491 40.64 3.08 -4.25
C VAL A 491 41.04 2.09 -5.33
N ALA A 492 41.55 0.91 -4.94
CA ALA A 492 41.89 -0.16 -5.86
C ALA A 492 40.68 -0.60 -6.70
N MET A 493 39.49 -0.65 -6.10
CA MET A 493 38.27 -0.99 -6.83
C MET A 493 37.89 0.04 -7.89
N VAL A 494 38.09 1.34 -7.62
CA VAL A 494 37.92 2.39 -8.64
C VAL A 494 38.94 2.21 -9.77
N GLY A 495 40.20 1.91 -9.45
CA GLY A 495 41.23 1.61 -10.45
C GLY A 495 40.84 0.41 -11.33
N LEU A 496 40.30 -0.66 -10.75
CA LEU A 496 39.82 -1.83 -11.48
C LEU A 496 38.62 -1.52 -12.38
N ALA A 497 37.69 -0.66 -11.93
CA ALA A 497 36.58 -0.18 -12.75
C ALA A 497 37.05 0.66 -13.95
N TYR A 498 38.04 1.54 -13.75
CA TYR A 498 38.65 2.31 -14.84
C TYR A 498 39.37 1.42 -15.85
N LYS A 499 40.10 0.41 -15.37
CA LYS A 499 40.74 -0.62 -16.21
C LYS A 499 39.72 -1.32 -17.10
N LEU A 500 38.59 -1.74 -16.52
CA LEU A 500 37.49 -2.37 -17.26
C LEU A 500 36.88 -1.42 -18.31
N GLY A 501 36.81 -0.12 -18.02
CA GLY A 501 36.35 0.91 -18.94
C GLY A 501 37.39 1.42 -19.95
N GLY A 502 38.59 0.84 -19.98
CA GLY A 502 39.67 1.24 -20.91
C GLY A 502 40.42 2.53 -20.53
N ARG A 503 40.23 3.04 -19.30
CA ARG A 503 40.91 4.24 -18.77
C ARG A 503 42.17 3.86 -17.98
N TRP A 504 43.16 3.32 -18.69
CA TRP A 504 44.38 2.76 -18.09
C TRP A 504 45.22 3.81 -17.34
N ASP A 505 45.40 5.00 -17.90
CA ASP A 505 46.18 6.08 -17.28
C ASP A 505 45.58 6.56 -15.96
N ASP A 506 44.24 6.58 -15.86
CA ASP A 506 43.56 6.96 -14.62
C ASP A 506 43.60 5.83 -13.59
N ALA A 507 43.59 4.57 -14.04
CA ALA A 507 43.73 3.41 -13.16
C ALA A 507 45.15 3.35 -12.55
N GLU A 508 46.19 3.58 -13.36
CA GLU A 508 47.58 3.57 -12.90
C GLU A 508 47.81 4.59 -11.78
N LYS A 509 47.31 5.83 -11.94
CA LYS A 509 47.40 6.86 -10.89
C LYS A 509 46.80 6.43 -9.56
N LEU A 510 45.78 5.57 -9.57
CA LEU A 510 45.13 5.07 -8.35
C LEU A 510 45.83 3.85 -7.77
N PHE A 511 46.58 3.07 -8.55
CA PHE A 511 47.33 1.92 -8.07
C PHE A 511 48.73 2.26 -7.55
N VAL A 512 49.27 3.42 -7.93
CA VAL A 512 50.60 3.91 -7.51
C VAL A 512 50.51 4.78 -6.24
N GLN A 513 49.31 5.20 -5.83
CA GLN A 513 49.02 5.76 -4.50
C GLN A 513 48.98 4.64 -3.47
#